data_AF-A0A7Y9GAG8-F1
#
_entry.id   AF-A0A7Y9GAG8-F1
#
_cell.length_a   1.000
_cell.length_b   1.000
_cell.length_c   1.000
_cell.angle_alpha   90.00
_cell.angle_beta   90.00
_cell.angle_gamma   90.00
#
_symmetry.space_group_name_H-M   'P 1'
#
loop_
_entity.id
_entity.type
_entity.pdbx_description
1 polymer ?
#
loop_
_entity_poly.entity_id
_entity_poly.type
_entity_poly.pdbx_seq_one_letter_code
_entity_poly.pdbx_strand_id
1 'polypeptide(L)'
;MDEGVFGRAAQERAIAEVETEMARLCEMLAEGLAMGVEEGREMVGGAMSEFLVEFFDLVRAEDPRPGVQGMITLPLLVHGAETGEPGPAMPVAVLHLLWWASARCLDDLTGAAGAPPAGAATGGRVLTALAVGGQLPGRLIAGMPVGATVRAALADELSRAWLDAVDGQLRDLAERAPNATPESVLRGYEGKTGAPYAMAAASAARLAGADDHRAAGWRAYGRALGVLRRLVDDQRDLASGRHEDLAAGTATYLLVHLLAELPPARRREALALHASARHSAAARAEMASWMLDEEVAESYAATVAPLIDRAHGLLDMLGGDPDCVRELHRVVDGTVGHLPRFPLAVA
;
A
#
# COMPACT_ATOMS: atom_id res chain seq x y z
N MET A 1 -2.95 -30.15 11.57
CA MET A 1 -2.80 -28.79 11.03
C MET A 1 -2.16 -28.00 12.13
N ASP A 2 -0.84 -27.89 12.07
CA ASP A 2 -0.07 -27.14 13.07
C ASP A 2 -0.12 -25.68 12.62
N GLU A 3 -1.10 -24.95 13.15
CA GLU A 3 -1.14 -23.50 13.04
C GLU A 3 0.03 -22.99 13.89
N GLY A 4 1.13 -22.64 13.23
CA GLY A 4 2.36 -22.19 13.89
C GLY A 4 2.15 -20.95 14.77
N VAL A 5 3.24 -20.38 15.28
CA VAL A 5 3.23 -19.26 16.26
C VAL A 5 2.33 -18.09 15.85
N PHE A 6 2.14 -17.85 14.55
CA PHE A 6 1.24 -16.83 14.02
C PHE A 6 0.27 -17.37 12.94
N GLY A 7 -0.39 -18.49 13.24
CA GLY A 7 -1.45 -19.04 12.39
C GLY A 7 -2.70 -18.15 12.26
N ARG A 8 -3.67 -18.57 11.45
CA ARG A 8 -4.85 -17.77 11.08
C ARG A 8 -5.62 -17.20 12.29
N ALA A 9 -5.85 -18.00 13.32
CA ALA A 9 -6.55 -17.53 14.51
C ALA A 9 -5.75 -16.47 15.30
N ALA A 10 -4.41 -16.55 15.28
CA ALA A 10 -3.55 -15.53 15.90
C ALA A 10 -3.55 -14.24 15.09
N GLN A 11 -3.53 -14.33 13.75
CA GLN A 11 -3.67 -13.18 12.86
C GLN A 11 -5.01 -12.47 13.05
N GLU A 12 -6.12 -13.22 13.10
CA GLU A 12 -7.46 -12.66 13.33
C GLU A 12 -7.56 -11.93 14.67
N ARG A 13 -6.95 -12.48 15.74
CA ARG A 13 -6.87 -11.80 17.05
C ARG A 13 -6.04 -10.52 16.98
N ALA A 14 -4.86 -10.56 16.37
CA ALA A 14 -4.00 -9.39 16.27
C ALA A 14 -4.62 -8.28 15.42
N ILE A 15 -5.37 -8.63 14.36
CA ILE A 15 -6.17 -7.68 13.59
C ILE A 15 -7.23 -7.02 14.47
N ALA A 16 -7.98 -7.80 15.26
CA ALA A 16 -8.99 -7.26 16.17
C ALA A 16 -8.38 -6.36 17.27
N GLU A 17 -7.18 -6.67 17.75
CA GLU A 17 -6.43 -5.82 18.69
C GLU A 17 -6.03 -4.48 18.05
N VAL A 18 -5.52 -4.49 16.81
CA VAL A 18 -5.21 -3.26 16.07
C VAL A 18 -6.47 -2.44 15.81
N GLU A 19 -7.58 -3.07 15.43
CA GLU A 19 -8.87 -2.39 15.26
C GLU A 19 -9.37 -1.75 16.56
N THR A 20 -9.15 -2.43 17.69
CA THR A 20 -9.49 -1.91 19.03
C THR A 20 -8.62 -0.70 19.39
N GLU A 21 -7.32 -0.74 19.13
CA GLU A 21 -6.42 0.41 19.38
C GLU A 21 -6.75 1.58 18.46
N MET A 22 -7.12 1.32 17.20
CA MET A 22 -7.61 2.37 16.30
C MET A 22 -8.89 3.03 16.80
N ALA A 23 -9.84 2.26 17.33
CA ALA A 23 -11.05 2.80 17.94
C ALA A 23 -10.74 3.65 19.17
N ARG A 24 -9.84 3.18 20.04
CA ARG A 24 -9.35 3.94 21.21
C ARG A 24 -8.69 5.25 20.79
N LEU A 25 -7.90 5.24 19.71
CA LEU A 25 -7.25 6.42 19.17
C LEU A 25 -8.29 7.44 18.66
N CYS A 26 -9.35 7.00 18.00
CA CYS A 26 -10.46 7.87 17.58
C CYS A 26 -11.12 8.54 18.80
N GLU A 27 -11.43 7.78 19.86
CA GLU A 27 -12.00 8.33 21.10
C GLU A 27 -11.06 9.38 21.72
N MET A 28 -9.76 9.07 21.85
CA MET A 28 -8.78 10.02 22.35
C MET A 28 -8.63 11.28 21.48
N LEU A 29 -8.80 11.16 20.16
CA LEU A 29 -8.78 12.30 19.25
C LEU A 29 -10.04 13.15 19.40
N ALA A 30 -11.22 12.53 19.53
CA ALA A 30 -12.48 13.21 19.79
C ALA A 30 -12.45 14.00 21.11
N GLU A 31 -11.76 13.47 22.12
CA GLU A 31 -11.52 14.12 23.42
C GLU A 31 -10.33 15.10 23.42
N GLY A 32 -9.53 15.16 22.34
CA GLY A 32 -8.37 16.03 22.21
C GLY A 32 -7.08 15.56 22.93
N LEU A 33 -7.10 14.38 23.54
CA LEU A 33 -6.03 13.83 24.38
C LEU A 33 -4.82 13.27 23.61
N ALA A 34 -5.02 12.76 22.40
CA ALA A 34 -3.97 12.04 21.63
C ALA A 34 -2.81 12.93 21.14
N MET A 35 -2.93 14.25 21.21
CA MET A 35 -1.97 15.19 20.62
C MET A 35 -1.01 15.85 21.63
N GLY A 36 -1.10 15.49 22.92
CA GLY A 36 -0.23 16.05 23.97
C GLY A 36 -0.44 17.55 24.18
N VAL A 37 -1.67 18.02 24.00
CA VAL A 37 -2.10 19.40 24.23
C VAL A 37 -2.70 19.49 25.62
N GLU A 38 -2.50 20.61 26.33
CA GLU A 38 -3.07 20.84 27.65
C GLU A 38 -4.62 20.76 27.62
N GLU A 39 -5.18 20.27 28.73
CA GLU A 39 -6.63 20.16 28.99
C GLU A 39 -7.32 21.51 28.70
N GLY A 40 -8.35 21.51 27.83
CA GLY A 40 -9.19 22.68 27.58
C GLY A 40 -8.88 23.55 26.35
N ARG A 41 -7.97 23.14 25.44
CA ARG A 41 -7.88 23.74 24.10
C ARG A 41 -8.82 23.02 23.11
N GLU A 42 -9.84 23.71 22.62
CA GLU A 42 -10.63 23.27 21.45
C GLU A 42 -9.67 23.09 20.25
N MET A 43 -9.58 21.86 19.72
CA MET A 43 -8.70 21.58 18.58
C MET A 43 -9.29 20.53 17.63
N VAL A 44 -8.68 20.49 16.44
CA VAL A 44 -8.87 19.65 15.23
C VAL A 44 -9.05 18.14 15.45
N GLY A 45 -8.94 17.65 16.70
CA GLY A 45 -9.07 16.23 17.03
C GLY A 45 -10.40 15.60 16.60
N GLY A 46 -11.51 16.35 16.70
CA GLY A 46 -12.81 15.91 16.19
C GLY A 46 -12.79 15.61 14.68
N ALA A 47 -12.19 16.49 13.87
CA ALA A 47 -12.08 16.27 12.42
C ALA A 47 -11.18 15.08 12.07
N MET A 48 -10.11 14.84 12.84
CA MET A 48 -9.25 13.66 12.67
C MET A 48 -9.97 12.37 13.08
N SER A 49 -10.75 12.41 14.15
CA SER A 49 -11.57 11.28 14.60
C SER A 49 -12.66 10.94 13.57
N GLU A 50 -13.43 11.92 13.12
CA GLU A 50 -14.47 11.74 12.09
C GLU A 50 -13.87 11.16 10.81
N PHE A 51 -12.73 11.70 10.37
CA PHE A 51 -11.99 11.18 9.21
C PHE A 51 -11.62 9.70 9.35
N LEU A 52 -11.09 9.29 10.51
CA LEU A 52 -10.70 7.90 10.74
C LEU A 52 -11.92 6.99 10.81
N VAL A 53 -13.02 7.43 11.45
CA VAL A 53 -14.28 6.67 11.51
C VAL A 53 -14.83 6.44 10.10
N GLU A 54 -14.94 7.50 9.28
CA GLU A 54 -15.39 7.40 7.88
C GLU A 54 -14.52 6.45 7.07
N PHE A 55 -13.21 6.55 7.23
CA PHE A 55 -12.27 5.67 6.55
C PHE A 55 -12.45 4.19 6.95
N PHE A 56 -12.60 3.88 8.24
CA PHE A 56 -12.80 2.51 8.68
C PHE A 56 -14.16 1.94 8.27
N ASP A 57 -15.20 2.76 8.23
CA ASP A 57 -16.51 2.34 7.73
C ASP A 57 -16.45 2.04 6.22
N LEU A 58 -15.73 2.86 5.46
CA LEU A 58 -15.47 2.60 4.04
C LEU A 58 -14.68 1.31 3.83
N VAL A 59 -13.60 1.10 4.59
CA VAL A 59 -12.81 -0.13 4.56
C VAL A 59 -13.65 -1.36 4.90
N ARG A 60 -14.55 -1.27 5.89
CA ARG A 60 -15.44 -2.37 6.28
C ARG A 60 -16.48 -2.69 5.21
N ALA A 61 -16.87 -1.69 4.41
CA ALA A 61 -17.82 -1.84 3.32
C ALA A 61 -17.19 -2.46 2.05
N GLU A 62 -15.87 -2.42 1.89
CA GLU A 62 -15.16 -3.05 0.78
C GLU A 62 -15.00 -4.57 1.00
N ASP A 63 -15.69 -5.38 0.18
CA ASP A 63 -15.59 -6.84 0.15
C ASP A 63 -14.93 -7.30 -1.17
N PRO A 64 -13.86 -8.13 -1.13
CA PRO A 64 -13.17 -8.63 0.05
C PRO A 64 -12.24 -7.59 0.70
N ARG A 65 -11.82 -7.87 1.95
CA ARG A 65 -10.94 -7.04 2.80
C ARG A 65 -9.40 -7.25 2.65
N PRO A 66 -8.81 -7.85 1.58
CA PRO A 66 -7.45 -8.34 1.62
C PRO A 66 -6.39 -7.23 1.64
N GLY A 67 -6.77 -5.95 1.45
CA GLY A 67 -5.86 -4.80 1.59
C GLY A 67 -5.46 -4.55 3.03
N VAL A 68 -6.45 -4.40 3.90
CA VAL A 68 -6.23 -3.97 5.29
C VAL A 68 -5.63 -5.07 6.14
N GLN A 69 -6.01 -6.32 5.90
CA GLN A 69 -5.38 -7.46 6.57
C GLN A 69 -3.87 -7.51 6.30
N GLY A 70 -3.44 -7.40 5.04
CA GLY A 70 -2.02 -7.39 4.68
C GLY A 70 -1.24 -6.21 5.26
N MET A 71 -1.88 -5.03 5.36
CA MET A 71 -1.25 -3.86 5.98
C MET A 71 -1.03 -4.03 7.49
N ILE A 72 -1.93 -4.72 8.17
CA ILE A 72 -1.82 -5.03 9.60
C ILE A 72 -0.84 -6.16 9.84
N THR A 73 -0.94 -7.26 9.09
CA THR A 73 -0.16 -8.46 9.36
C THR A 73 1.32 -8.32 8.99
N LEU A 74 1.66 -7.50 7.98
CA LEU A 74 3.05 -7.30 7.56
C LEU A 74 4.00 -6.91 8.72
N PRO A 75 3.79 -5.78 9.44
CA PRO A 75 4.69 -5.40 10.53
C PRO A 75 4.72 -6.42 11.67
N LEU A 76 3.60 -7.08 11.97
CA LEU A 76 3.53 -8.14 12.98
C LEU A 76 4.40 -9.34 12.60
N LEU A 77 4.27 -9.80 11.36
CA LEU A 77 5.04 -10.92 10.82
C LEU A 77 6.53 -10.61 10.72
N VAL A 78 6.90 -9.38 10.32
CA VAL A 78 8.32 -8.99 10.26
C VAL A 78 8.95 -8.96 11.65
N HIS A 79 8.26 -8.38 12.64
CA HIS A 79 8.75 -8.41 14.01
C HIS A 79 8.81 -9.84 14.56
N GLY A 80 7.78 -10.65 14.29
CA GLY A 80 7.78 -12.07 14.63
C GLY A 80 8.92 -12.85 13.98
N ALA A 81 9.29 -12.55 12.73
CA ALA A 81 10.44 -13.17 12.07
C ALA A 81 11.75 -12.82 12.79
N GLU A 82 11.91 -11.60 13.31
CA GLU A 82 13.11 -11.20 14.06
C GLU A 82 13.16 -11.79 15.48
N THR A 83 12.02 -11.92 16.17
CA THR A 83 12.00 -12.18 17.63
C THR A 83 11.26 -13.44 18.06
N GLY A 84 10.45 -14.03 17.18
CA GLY A 84 9.44 -15.05 17.53
C GLY A 84 8.16 -14.48 18.15
N GLU A 85 8.07 -13.16 18.36
CA GLU A 85 6.94 -12.50 19.03
C GLU A 85 6.33 -11.42 18.12
N PRO A 86 5.20 -11.66 17.45
CA PRO A 86 4.60 -10.68 16.53
C PRO A 86 3.98 -9.45 17.22
N GLY A 87 3.40 -9.64 18.41
CA GLY A 87 2.56 -8.66 19.11
C GLY A 87 3.18 -7.27 19.33
N PRO A 88 4.47 -7.14 19.72
CA PRO A 88 5.08 -5.83 19.99
C PRO A 88 5.09 -4.87 18.78
N ALA A 89 4.90 -5.35 17.54
CA ALA A 89 4.79 -4.49 16.36
C ALA A 89 3.40 -3.88 16.11
N MET A 90 2.42 -4.11 17.00
CA MET A 90 1.10 -3.47 16.93
C MET A 90 1.17 -1.95 16.69
N PRO A 91 2.03 -1.16 17.36
CA PRO A 91 2.12 0.27 17.08
C PRO A 91 2.53 0.56 15.63
N VAL A 92 3.41 -0.23 15.02
CA VAL A 92 3.81 -0.06 13.62
C VAL A 92 2.65 -0.37 12.66
N ALA A 93 1.81 -1.37 12.98
CA ALA A 93 0.57 -1.62 12.23
C ALA A 93 -0.38 -0.41 12.26
N VAL A 94 -0.55 0.21 13.42
CA VAL A 94 -1.33 1.46 13.57
C VAL A 94 -0.74 2.59 12.72
N LEU A 95 0.58 2.81 12.78
CA LEU A 95 1.25 3.83 11.95
C LEU A 95 1.01 3.60 10.45
N HIS A 96 1.10 2.34 10.01
CA HIS A 96 0.88 1.96 8.62
C HIS A 96 -0.56 2.23 8.17
N LEU A 97 -1.56 1.91 9.00
CA LEU A 97 -2.97 2.21 8.71
C LEU A 97 -3.26 3.71 8.65
N LEU A 98 -2.72 4.49 9.59
CA LEU A 98 -2.87 5.95 9.60
C LEU A 98 -2.28 6.59 8.34
N TRP A 99 -1.10 6.11 7.92
CA TRP A 99 -0.48 6.53 6.68
C TRP A 99 -1.37 6.19 5.48
N TRP A 100 -1.87 4.95 5.40
CA TRP A 100 -2.71 4.51 4.29
C TRP A 100 -4.03 5.27 4.21
N ALA A 101 -4.67 5.56 5.35
CA ALA A 101 -5.88 6.38 5.42
C ALA A 101 -5.66 7.77 4.81
N SER A 102 -4.54 8.39 5.16
CA SER A 102 -4.13 9.67 4.59
C SER A 102 -3.89 9.58 3.08
N ALA A 103 -3.09 8.60 2.64
CA ALA A 103 -2.74 8.42 1.24
C ALA A 103 -3.98 8.18 0.36
N ARG A 104 -4.92 7.35 0.80
CA ARG A 104 -6.16 7.08 0.08
C ARG A 104 -7.01 8.34 -0.08
N CYS A 105 -7.19 9.12 1.00
CA CYS A 105 -7.91 10.38 0.90
C CYS A 105 -7.26 11.35 -0.08
N LEU A 106 -5.93 11.48 -0.04
CA LEU A 106 -5.19 12.37 -0.93
C LEU A 106 -5.27 11.90 -2.40
N ASP A 107 -5.19 10.59 -2.65
CA ASP A 107 -5.31 10.01 -3.99
C ASP A 107 -6.70 10.28 -4.60
N ASP A 108 -7.77 10.04 -3.82
CA ASP A 108 -9.16 10.33 -4.21
C ASP A 108 -9.38 11.81 -4.59
N LEU A 109 -8.69 12.73 -3.91
CA LEU A 109 -8.77 14.16 -4.22
C LEU A 109 -8.02 14.54 -5.50
N THR A 110 -7.04 13.74 -5.92
CA THR A 110 -6.25 13.97 -7.15
C THR A 110 -6.79 13.23 -8.38
N GLY A 111 -7.71 12.28 -8.22
CA GLY A 111 -8.32 11.51 -9.31
C GLY A 111 -9.07 12.38 -10.33
N ALA A 112 -8.68 12.28 -11.61
CA ALA A 112 -9.10 13.17 -12.68
C ALA A 112 -10.59 13.07 -13.11
N ALA A 113 -11.33 12.05 -12.65
CA ALA A 113 -12.75 11.87 -12.94
C ALA A 113 -13.58 12.11 -11.67
N GLY A 114 -14.07 13.34 -11.47
CA GLY A 114 -14.97 13.65 -10.36
C GLY A 114 -14.30 14.27 -9.12
N ALA A 115 -13.06 14.75 -9.22
CA ALA A 115 -12.44 15.56 -8.16
C ALA A 115 -13.42 16.65 -7.69
N PRO A 116 -13.72 16.72 -6.38
CA PRO A 116 -14.68 17.68 -5.86
C PRO A 116 -14.22 19.11 -6.17
N PRO A 117 -15.15 20.05 -6.45
CA PRO A 117 -14.78 21.43 -6.75
C PRO A 117 -13.92 22.01 -5.63
N ALA A 118 -12.87 22.74 -6.01
CA ALA A 118 -11.98 23.38 -5.05
C ALA A 118 -12.78 24.29 -4.10
N GLY A 119 -12.67 24.03 -2.80
CA GLY A 119 -13.45 24.71 -1.77
C GLY A 119 -12.95 24.40 -0.36
N ALA A 120 -13.53 25.07 0.64
CA ALA A 120 -13.12 24.94 2.04
C ALA A 120 -13.21 23.49 2.57
N ALA A 121 -14.19 22.72 2.12
CA ALA A 121 -14.33 21.29 2.48
C ALA A 121 -13.15 20.44 1.96
N THR A 122 -12.72 20.67 0.72
CA THR A 122 -11.52 20.01 0.15
C THR A 122 -10.26 20.41 0.91
N GLY A 123 -10.11 21.69 1.25
CA GLY A 123 -9.00 22.18 2.07
C GLY A 123 -8.93 21.52 3.45
N GLY A 124 -10.09 21.38 4.10
CA GLY A 124 -10.22 20.66 5.38
C GLY A 124 -9.76 19.21 5.28
N ARG A 125 -10.23 18.46 4.28
CA ARG A 125 -9.83 17.05 4.06
C ARG A 125 -8.34 16.88 3.83
N VAL A 126 -7.70 17.77 3.06
CA VAL A 126 -6.25 17.74 2.84
C VAL A 126 -5.49 17.95 4.15
N LEU A 127 -5.87 18.98 4.93
CA LEU A 127 -5.22 19.27 6.21
C LEU A 127 -5.39 18.11 7.21
N THR A 128 -6.58 17.51 7.27
CA THR A 128 -6.85 16.35 8.11
C THR A 128 -6.02 15.14 7.68
N ALA A 129 -5.96 14.83 6.38
CA ALA A 129 -5.13 13.74 5.88
C ALA A 129 -3.64 13.94 6.24
N LEU A 130 -3.10 15.16 6.08
CA LEU A 130 -1.72 15.46 6.47
C LEU A 130 -1.48 15.31 7.99
N ALA A 131 -2.44 15.72 8.82
CA ALA A 131 -2.36 15.54 10.25
C ALA A 131 -2.41 14.06 10.65
N VAL A 132 -3.35 13.29 10.08
CA VAL A 132 -3.56 11.87 10.38
C VAL A 132 -2.41 10.99 9.91
N GLY A 133 -1.87 11.20 8.71
CA GLY A 133 -0.82 10.33 8.18
C GLY A 133 0.62 10.79 8.47
N GLY A 134 0.82 12.05 8.84
CA GLY A 134 2.15 12.61 9.13
C GLY A 134 2.34 12.94 10.62
N GLN A 135 1.54 13.87 11.14
CA GLN A 135 1.77 14.43 12.48
C GLN A 135 1.39 13.46 13.61
N LEU A 136 0.26 12.79 13.48
CA LEU A 136 -0.22 11.84 14.48
C LEU A 136 0.74 10.63 14.61
N PRO A 137 1.19 9.96 13.53
CA PRO A 137 2.25 8.98 13.57
C PRO A 137 3.53 9.46 14.26
N GLY A 138 3.97 10.69 13.96
CA GLY A 138 5.12 11.30 14.64
C GLY A 138 4.93 11.44 16.16
N ARG A 139 3.72 11.82 16.60
CA ARG A 139 3.37 11.89 18.03
C ARG A 139 3.32 10.52 18.69
N LEU A 140 2.74 9.53 18.03
CA LEU A 140 2.71 8.14 18.50
C LEU A 140 4.13 7.61 18.68
N ILE A 141 5.01 7.76 17.67
CA ILE A 141 6.42 7.39 17.76
C ILE A 141 7.11 8.11 18.92
N ALA A 142 6.86 9.40 19.12
CA ALA A 142 7.42 10.17 20.23
C ALA A 142 6.98 9.66 21.61
N GLY A 143 5.78 9.10 21.73
CA GLY A 143 5.23 8.53 22.96
C GLY A 143 5.58 7.06 23.24
N MET A 144 6.13 6.32 22.27
CA MET A 144 6.44 4.90 22.44
C MET A 144 7.45 4.64 23.57
N PRO A 145 7.32 3.54 24.35
CA PRO A 145 8.26 3.21 25.42
C PRO A 145 9.53 2.52 24.88
N VAL A 146 10.25 3.18 23.96
CA VAL A 146 11.46 2.68 23.30
C VAL A 146 12.67 3.59 23.51
N GLY A 147 13.88 3.05 23.30
CA GLY A 147 15.12 3.82 23.38
C GLY A 147 15.21 4.94 22.34
N ALA A 148 16.00 5.98 22.62
CA ALA A 148 16.13 7.17 21.75
C ALA A 148 16.57 6.82 20.33
N THR A 149 17.49 5.85 20.16
CA THR A 149 17.97 5.40 18.86
C THR A 149 16.85 4.76 18.03
N VAL A 150 16.07 3.83 18.60
CA VAL A 150 14.94 3.18 17.92
C VAL A 150 13.90 4.24 17.55
N ARG A 151 13.56 5.14 18.48
CA ARG A 151 12.61 6.23 18.24
C ARG A 151 13.01 7.12 17.06
N ALA A 152 14.27 7.55 17.02
CA ALA A 152 14.80 8.36 15.92
C ALA A 152 14.74 7.60 14.58
N ALA A 153 15.05 6.31 14.61
CA ALA A 153 15.02 5.48 13.42
C ALA A 153 13.59 5.25 12.89
N LEU A 154 12.60 5.06 13.77
CA LEU A 154 11.18 5.00 13.38
C LEU A 154 10.69 6.32 12.75
N ALA A 155 11.08 7.46 13.33
CA ALA A 155 10.76 8.77 12.76
C ALA A 155 11.40 8.99 11.39
N ASP A 156 12.63 8.48 11.20
CA ASP A 156 13.33 8.51 9.91
C ASP A 156 12.62 7.62 8.87
N GLU A 157 12.18 6.41 9.22
CA GLU A 157 11.38 5.56 8.30
C GLU A 157 10.08 6.27 7.86
N LEU A 158 9.35 6.89 8.79
CA LEU A 158 8.13 7.63 8.48
C LEU A 158 8.39 8.80 7.52
N SER A 159 9.45 9.58 7.78
CA SER A 159 9.84 10.71 6.93
C SER A 159 10.22 10.24 5.52
N ARG A 160 11.05 9.19 5.41
CA ARG A 160 11.43 8.58 4.14
C ARG A 160 10.22 8.08 3.36
N ALA A 161 9.28 7.41 4.03
CA ALA A 161 8.07 6.89 3.40
C ALA A 161 7.27 8.01 2.71
N TRP A 162 7.08 9.13 3.40
CA TRP A 162 6.38 10.28 2.84
C TRP A 162 7.09 10.90 1.65
N LEU A 163 8.42 11.08 1.73
CA LEU A 163 9.19 11.65 0.61
C LEU A 163 9.15 10.74 -0.62
N ASP A 164 9.39 9.44 -0.45
CA ASP A 164 9.36 8.46 -1.53
C ASP A 164 7.96 8.34 -2.14
N ALA A 165 6.91 8.33 -1.32
CA ALA A 165 5.54 8.21 -1.80
C ALA A 165 5.06 9.46 -2.55
N VAL A 166 5.44 10.66 -2.08
CA VAL A 166 5.14 11.91 -2.79
C VAL A 166 5.89 11.98 -4.13
N ASP A 167 7.17 11.60 -4.17
CA ASP A 167 7.91 11.48 -5.44
C ASP A 167 7.24 10.48 -6.39
N GLY A 168 6.81 9.32 -5.87
CA GLY A 168 6.04 8.33 -6.62
C GLY A 168 4.73 8.88 -7.18
N GLN A 169 3.93 9.58 -6.36
CA GLN A 169 2.66 10.18 -6.77
C GLN A 169 2.87 11.30 -7.80
N LEU A 170 3.87 12.16 -7.62
CA LEU A 170 4.15 13.23 -8.57
C LEU A 170 4.59 12.68 -9.93
N ARG A 171 5.34 11.57 -9.94
CA ARG A 171 5.67 10.85 -11.18
C ARG A 171 4.42 10.27 -11.83
N ASP A 172 3.58 9.58 -11.07
CA ASP A 172 2.32 9.00 -11.56
C ASP A 172 1.42 10.05 -12.23
N LEU A 173 1.27 11.23 -11.61
CA LEU A 173 0.49 12.35 -12.16
C LEU A 173 1.13 13.00 -13.40
N ALA A 174 2.47 13.02 -13.48
CA ALA A 174 3.20 13.61 -14.60
C ALA A 174 3.35 12.64 -15.79
N GLU A 175 3.35 11.34 -15.52
CA GLU A 175 3.58 10.27 -16.49
C GLU A 175 2.45 10.24 -17.52
N ARG A 176 2.81 9.99 -18.79
CA ARG A 176 1.85 9.93 -19.89
C ARG A 176 2.11 8.69 -20.71
N ALA A 177 1.05 7.92 -20.98
CA ALA A 177 1.13 6.65 -21.72
C ALA A 177 1.99 6.69 -23.01
N PRO A 178 2.00 7.77 -23.83
CA PRO A 178 2.89 7.84 -24.99
C PRO A 178 4.40 7.81 -24.70
N ASN A 179 4.81 8.25 -23.51
CA ASN A 179 6.21 8.42 -23.10
C ASN A 179 6.63 7.44 -21.98
N ALA A 180 5.66 6.84 -21.30
CA ALA A 180 5.89 5.91 -20.22
C ALA A 180 6.66 4.66 -20.67
N THR A 181 7.49 4.15 -19.77
CA THR A 181 8.25 2.91 -19.93
C THR A 181 7.91 1.96 -18.79
N PRO A 182 8.04 0.63 -18.98
CA PRO A 182 7.83 -0.31 -17.88
C PRO A 182 8.64 0.06 -16.63
N GLU A 183 9.89 0.49 -16.81
CA GLU A 183 10.77 0.92 -15.72
C GLU A 183 10.30 2.21 -15.05
N SER A 184 9.78 3.19 -15.79
CA SER A 184 9.29 4.44 -15.19
C SER A 184 8.04 4.21 -14.35
N VAL A 185 7.12 3.35 -14.82
CA VAL A 185 5.92 2.96 -14.06
C VAL A 185 6.30 2.19 -12.79
N LEU A 186 7.21 1.21 -12.87
CA LEU A 186 7.66 0.46 -11.69
C LEU A 186 8.32 1.37 -10.65
N ARG A 187 9.11 2.37 -11.07
CA ARG A 187 9.65 3.39 -10.14
C ARG A 187 8.55 4.22 -9.48
N GLY A 188 7.48 4.52 -10.21
CA GLY A 188 6.29 5.14 -9.64
C GLY A 188 5.67 4.27 -8.55
N TYR A 189 5.50 2.97 -8.81
CA TYR A 189 4.93 2.00 -7.87
C TYR A 189 5.82 1.79 -6.65
N GLU A 190 7.14 1.71 -6.83
CA GLU A 190 8.13 1.62 -5.76
C GLU A 190 8.02 2.78 -4.75
N GLY A 191 7.72 3.98 -5.23
CA GLY A 191 7.45 5.15 -4.40
C GLY A 191 6.03 5.10 -3.82
N LYS A 192 5.02 5.27 -4.66
CA LYS A 192 3.61 5.48 -4.27
C LYS A 192 3.09 4.38 -3.35
N THR A 193 3.30 3.12 -3.71
CA THR A 193 2.77 1.96 -2.98
C THR A 193 3.86 1.17 -2.26
N GLY A 194 5.07 1.11 -2.82
CA GLY A 194 6.19 0.39 -2.22
C GLY A 194 6.74 1.05 -0.95
N ALA A 195 6.83 2.38 -0.90
CA ALA A 195 7.41 3.10 0.23
C ALA A 195 6.69 2.87 1.58
N PRO A 196 5.35 2.90 1.68
CA PRO A 196 4.67 2.63 2.96
C PRO A 196 4.84 1.18 3.44
N TYR A 197 4.86 0.19 2.53
CA TYR A 197 5.15 -1.20 2.90
C TYR A 197 6.60 -1.36 3.36
N ALA A 198 7.53 -0.68 2.70
CA ALA A 198 8.93 -0.63 3.08
C ALA A 198 9.13 0.00 4.47
N MET A 199 8.41 1.07 4.77
CA MET A 199 8.37 1.73 6.08
C MET A 199 7.86 0.77 7.16
N ALA A 200 6.74 0.10 6.92
CA ALA A 200 6.14 -0.82 7.89
C ALA A 200 7.09 -1.98 8.23
N ALA A 201 7.68 -2.62 7.21
CA ALA A 201 8.63 -3.71 7.39
C ALA A 201 9.92 -3.25 8.11
N ALA A 202 10.54 -2.15 7.66
CA ALA A 202 11.76 -1.64 8.29
C ALA A 202 11.52 -1.16 9.73
N SER A 203 10.38 -0.51 9.99
CA SER A 203 10.00 -0.05 11.33
C SER A 203 9.80 -1.21 12.30
N ALA A 204 9.12 -2.28 11.85
CA ALA A 204 8.94 -3.48 12.64
C ALA A 204 10.28 -4.17 12.97
N ALA A 205 11.17 -4.29 12.00
CA ALA A 205 12.51 -4.84 12.21
C ALA A 205 13.34 -4.00 13.19
N ARG A 206 13.30 -2.67 13.06
CA ARG A 206 13.99 -1.76 14.01
C ARG A 206 13.42 -1.86 15.42
N LEU A 207 12.10 -2.02 15.55
CA LEU A 207 11.45 -2.22 16.84
C LEU A 207 11.86 -3.54 17.49
N ALA A 208 12.09 -4.58 16.68
CA ALA A 208 12.66 -5.87 17.09
C ALA A 208 14.16 -5.81 17.45
N GLY A 209 14.82 -4.67 17.25
CA GLY A 209 16.25 -4.50 17.53
C GLY A 209 17.17 -4.96 16.39
N ALA A 210 16.64 -5.15 15.18
CA ALA A 210 17.43 -5.48 14.00
C ALA A 210 18.44 -4.34 13.69
N ASP A 211 19.63 -4.73 13.20
CA ASP A 211 20.64 -3.78 12.75
C ASP A 211 20.24 -3.10 11.42
N ASP A 212 21.03 -2.10 11.00
CA ASP A 212 20.74 -1.34 9.79
C ASP A 212 20.76 -2.20 8.51
N HIS A 213 21.56 -3.28 8.47
CA HIS A 213 21.62 -4.18 7.32
C HIS A 213 20.34 -5.01 7.22
N ARG A 214 19.90 -5.62 8.32
CA ARG A 214 18.62 -6.37 8.38
C ARG A 214 17.44 -5.45 8.11
N ALA A 215 17.40 -4.27 8.73
CA ALA A 215 16.35 -3.28 8.47
C ALA A 215 16.32 -2.84 7.00
N ALA A 216 17.48 -2.74 6.32
CA ALA A 216 17.53 -2.47 4.89
C ALA A 216 17.00 -3.62 4.02
N GLY A 217 17.28 -4.87 4.39
CA GLY A 217 16.70 -6.03 3.71
C GLY A 217 15.17 -6.06 3.87
N TRP A 218 14.65 -5.83 5.08
CA TRP A 218 13.20 -5.73 5.32
C TRP A 218 12.56 -4.57 4.55
N ARG A 219 13.25 -3.43 4.46
CA ARG A 219 12.80 -2.30 3.62
C ARG A 219 12.69 -2.72 2.16
N ALA A 220 13.68 -3.45 1.63
CA ALA A 220 13.65 -3.95 0.25
C ALA A 220 12.51 -4.95 0.02
N TYR A 221 12.29 -5.86 0.97
CA TYR A 221 11.17 -6.81 0.92
C TYR A 221 9.82 -6.09 0.91
N GLY A 222 9.60 -5.19 1.88
CA GLY A 222 8.35 -4.42 1.96
C GLY A 222 8.09 -3.63 0.67
N ARG A 223 9.13 -3.01 0.09
CA ARG A 223 9.00 -2.32 -1.20
C ARG A 223 8.57 -3.25 -2.33
N ALA A 224 9.19 -4.43 -2.43
CA ALA A 224 8.85 -5.43 -3.45
C ALA A 224 7.40 -5.90 -3.30
N LEU A 225 6.96 -6.20 -2.07
CA LEU A 225 5.57 -6.58 -1.78
C LEU A 225 4.59 -5.47 -2.17
N GLY A 226 4.89 -4.21 -1.85
CA GLY A 226 4.04 -3.07 -2.23
C GLY A 226 3.92 -2.88 -3.75
N VAL A 227 4.99 -3.14 -4.51
CA VAL A 227 4.94 -3.14 -5.99
C VAL A 227 4.03 -4.27 -6.50
N LEU A 228 4.22 -5.49 -6.01
CA LEU A 228 3.34 -6.63 -6.36
C LEU A 228 1.88 -6.32 -6.05
N ARG A 229 1.63 -5.65 -4.93
CA ARG A 229 0.28 -5.25 -4.55
C ARG A 229 -0.35 -4.28 -5.56
N ARG A 230 0.39 -3.26 -5.99
CA ARG A 230 -0.12 -2.30 -6.98
C ARG A 230 -0.40 -2.97 -8.33
N LEU A 231 0.47 -3.89 -8.77
CA LEU A 231 0.26 -4.66 -10.00
C LEU A 231 -1.03 -5.47 -9.95
N VAL A 232 -1.36 -6.06 -8.80
CA VAL A 232 -2.60 -6.81 -8.58
C VAL A 232 -3.81 -5.88 -8.53
N ASP A 233 -3.69 -4.71 -7.91
CA ASP A 233 -4.79 -3.75 -7.81
C ASP A 233 -5.15 -3.16 -9.20
N ASP A 234 -4.17 -2.87 -10.06
CA ASP A 234 -4.41 -2.47 -11.46
C ASP A 234 -5.19 -3.55 -12.23
N GLN A 235 -4.80 -4.82 -12.06
CA GLN A 235 -5.46 -5.95 -12.71
C GLN A 235 -6.89 -6.14 -12.18
N ARG A 236 -7.11 -5.93 -10.88
CA ARG A 236 -8.43 -6.00 -10.28
C ARG A 236 -9.34 -4.89 -10.80
N ASP A 237 -8.82 -3.66 -10.97
CA ASP A 237 -9.58 -2.58 -11.60
C ASP A 237 -10.06 -3.00 -13.00
N LEU A 238 -9.14 -3.51 -13.82
CA LEU A 238 -9.43 -3.95 -15.18
C LEU A 238 -10.44 -5.10 -15.23
N ALA A 239 -10.21 -6.16 -14.46
CA ALA A 239 -11.07 -7.36 -14.43
C ALA A 239 -12.45 -7.11 -13.83
N SER A 240 -12.59 -6.10 -12.95
CA SER A 240 -13.87 -5.74 -12.35
C SER A 240 -14.81 -5.01 -13.32
N GLY A 241 -14.30 -4.54 -14.46
CA GLY A 241 -15.06 -3.74 -15.41
C GLY A 241 -15.29 -2.28 -15.00
N ARG A 242 -14.80 -1.84 -13.83
CA ARG A 242 -14.88 -0.44 -13.39
C ARG A 242 -14.03 0.46 -14.29
N HIS A 243 -12.86 -0.03 -14.68
CA HIS A 243 -11.94 0.64 -15.60
C HIS A 243 -11.58 2.07 -15.13
N GLU A 244 -11.38 2.24 -13.83
CA GLU A 244 -11.08 3.54 -13.21
C GLU A 244 -9.75 4.09 -13.72
N ASP A 245 -8.72 3.24 -13.85
CA ASP A 245 -7.41 3.65 -14.36
C ASP A 245 -7.49 4.10 -15.83
N LEU A 246 -8.28 3.38 -16.66
CA LEU A 246 -8.53 3.77 -18.05
C LEU A 246 -9.37 5.06 -18.15
N ALA A 247 -10.33 5.27 -17.25
CA ALA A 247 -11.12 6.48 -17.19
C ALA A 247 -10.27 7.70 -16.76
N ALA A 248 -9.34 7.50 -15.83
CA ALA A 248 -8.37 8.52 -15.42
C ALA A 248 -7.35 8.81 -16.53
N GLY A 249 -7.04 7.82 -17.36
CA GLY A 249 -5.98 7.89 -18.36
C GLY A 249 -4.61 7.55 -17.78
N THR A 250 -4.59 6.79 -16.68
CA THR A 250 -3.40 6.33 -15.97
C THR A 250 -2.54 5.44 -16.89
N ALA A 251 -1.22 5.58 -16.78
CA ALA A 251 -0.24 4.77 -17.50
C ALA A 251 0.14 3.52 -16.68
N THR A 252 -0.79 2.58 -16.52
CA THR A 252 -0.55 1.37 -15.71
C THR A 252 0.48 0.44 -16.34
N TYR A 253 1.09 -0.43 -15.53
CA TYR A 253 2.18 -1.31 -15.99
C TYR A 253 1.75 -2.21 -17.15
N LEU A 254 0.56 -2.82 -17.08
CA LEU A 254 0.01 -3.65 -18.17
C LEU A 254 -0.22 -2.85 -19.46
N LEU A 255 -0.72 -1.61 -19.36
CA LEU A 255 -0.92 -0.76 -20.53
C LEU A 255 0.41 -0.46 -21.21
N VAL A 256 1.42 -0.09 -20.43
CA VAL A 256 2.74 0.27 -20.95
C VAL A 256 3.46 -0.95 -21.50
N HIS A 257 3.29 -2.12 -20.89
CA HIS A 257 3.76 -3.40 -21.40
C HIS A 257 3.17 -3.68 -22.79
N LEU A 258 1.85 -3.64 -22.94
CA LEU A 258 1.18 -3.79 -24.25
C LEU A 258 1.72 -2.79 -25.28
N LEU A 259 1.83 -1.51 -24.93
CA LEU A 259 2.31 -0.47 -25.84
C LEU A 259 3.77 -0.66 -26.29
N ALA A 260 4.59 -1.33 -25.48
CA ALA A 260 5.99 -1.61 -25.81
C ALA A 260 6.13 -2.77 -26.81
N GLU A 261 5.19 -3.72 -26.81
CA GLU A 261 5.21 -4.89 -27.70
C GLU A 261 4.56 -4.62 -29.06
N LEU A 262 3.63 -3.64 -29.12
CA LEU A 262 2.91 -3.34 -30.36
C LEU A 262 3.79 -2.70 -31.45
N PRO A 263 3.64 -3.12 -32.72
CA PRO A 263 4.25 -2.44 -33.86
C PRO A 263 3.82 -0.96 -33.94
N PRO A 264 4.62 -0.06 -34.56
CA PRO A 264 4.37 1.39 -34.52
C PRO A 264 2.98 1.85 -34.98
N ALA A 265 2.36 1.16 -35.95
CA ALA A 265 1.01 1.47 -36.41
C ALA A 265 -0.04 1.11 -35.34
N ARG A 266 0.02 -0.11 -34.82
CA ARG A 266 -0.88 -0.60 -33.75
C ARG A 266 -0.69 0.16 -32.44
N ARG A 267 0.54 0.55 -32.12
CA ARG A 267 0.82 1.41 -30.95
C ARG A 267 0.09 2.75 -31.04
N ARG A 268 0.04 3.38 -32.22
CA ARG A 268 -0.72 4.63 -32.43
C ARG A 268 -2.22 4.41 -32.27
N GLU A 269 -2.75 3.30 -32.77
CA GLU A 269 -4.16 2.92 -32.57
C GLU A 269 -4.48 2.74 -31.08
N ALA A 270 -3.66 1.98 -30.35
CA ALA A 270 -3.81 1.77 -28.91
C ALA A 270 -3.76 3.08 -28.11
N LEU A 271 -2.86 4.00 -28.43
CA LEU A 271 -2.79 5.32 -27.79
C LEU A 271 -4.02 6.19 -28.07
N ALA A 272 -4.56 6.15 -29.29
CA ALA A 272 -5.80 6.85 -29.62
C ALA A 272 -7.00 6.26 -28.90
N LEU A 273 -7.03 4.93 -28.76
CA LEU A 273 -8.06 4.20 -28.02
C LEU A 273 -8.00 4.52 -26.52
N HIS A 274 -6.80 4.48 -25.91
CA HIS A 274 -6.57 4.89 -24.51
C HIS A 274 -7.00 6.34 -24.25
N ALA A 275 -6.66 7.27 -25.15
CA ALA A 275 -7.13 8.65 -25.04
C ALA A 275 -8.67 8.75 -25.07
N SER A 276 -9.32 7.94 -25.91
CA SER A 276 -10.78 7.87 -26.01
C SER A 276 -11.43 7.20 -24.79
N ALA A 277 -10.73 6.26 -24.14
CA ALA A 277 -11.18 5.53 -22.96
C ALA A 277 -11.53 6.46 -21.78
N ARG A 278 -10.91 7.65 -21.71
CA ARG A 278 -11.25 8.67 -20.70
C ARG A 278 -12.71 9.15 -20.77
N HIS A 279 -13.33 9.05 -21.95
CA HIS A 279 -14.66 9.63 -22.19
C HIS A 279 -15.66 8.63 -22.79
N SER A 280 -15.25 7.41 -23.11
CA SER A 280 -16.11 6.40 -23.75
C SER A 280 -16.00 5.06 -23.05
N ALA A 281 -17.13 4.57 -22.53
CA ALA A 281 -17.23 3.24 -21.94
C ALA A 281 -16.92 2.12 -22.97
N ALA A 282 -17.32 2.33 -24.23
CA ALA A 282 -17.00 1.39 -25.30
C ALA A 282 -15.49 1.35 -25.57
N ALA A 283 -14.82 2.51 -25.60
CA ALA A 283 -13.37 2.57 -25.74
C ALA A 283 -12.64 1.95 -24.54
N ARG A 284 -13.16 2.09 -23.31
CA ARG A 284 -12.63 1.39 -22.13
C ARG A 284 -12.74 -0.13 -22.29
N ALA A 285 -13.90 -0.63 -22.69
CA ALA A 285 -14.11 -2.06 -22.89
C ALA A 285 -13.21 -2.62 -24.01
N GLU A 286 -13.04 -1.88 -25.10
CA GLU A 286 -12.15 -2.28 -26.20
C GLU A 286 -10.67 -2.22 -25.80
N MET A 287 -10.23 -1.18 -25.08
CA MET A 287 -8.86 -1.12 -24.57
C MET A 287 -8.59 -2.26 -23.57
N ALA A 288 -9.55 -2.53 -22.69
CA ALA A 288 -9.46 -3.63 -21.74
C ALA A 288 -9.36 -4.98 -22.44
N SER A 289 -10.08 -5.21 -23.54
CA SER A 289 -9.97 -6.47 -24.28
C SER A 289 -8.60 -6.66 -24.94
N TRP A 290 -7.94 -5.57 -25.38
CA TRP A 290 -6.56 -5.65 -25.89
C TRP A 290 -5.57 -5.95 -24.77
N MET A 291 -5.75 -5.34 -23.60
CA MET A 291 -4.89 -5.53 -22.43
C MET A 291 -5.05 -6.91 -21.79
N LEU A 292 -6.25 -7.49 -21.87
CA LEU A 292 -6.58 -8.83 -21.33
C LEU A 292 -6.48 -9.94 -22.39
N ASP A 293 -5.97 -9.64 -23.58
CA ASP A 293 -5.68 -10.66 -24.60
C ASP A 293 -4.72 -11.71 -24.04
N GLU A 294 -4.92 -12.97 -24.46
CA GLU A 294 -4.20 -14.12 -23.93
C GLU A 294 -2.68 -14.01 -24.11
N GLU A 295 -2.21 -13.57 -25.29
CA GLU A 295 -0.78 -13.44 -25.57
C GLU A 295 -0.15 -12.32 -24.72
N VAL A 296 -0.88 -11.21 -24.55
CA VAL A 296 -0.44 -10.06 -23.74
C VAL A 296 -0.39 -10.42 -22.26
N ALA A 297 -1.39 -11.13 -21.76
CA ALA A 297 -1.43 -11.56 -20.37
C ALA A 297 -0.28 -12.54 -20.04
N GLU A 298 0.07 -13.44 -20.96
CA GLU A 298 1.21 -14.36 -20.80
C GLU A 298 2.56 -13.62 -20.80
N SER A 299 2.77 -12.71 -21.75
CA SER A 299 4.02 -11.93 -21.79
C SER A 299 4.14 -11.03 -20.56
N TYR A 300 3.04 -10.40 -20.14
CA TYR A 300 2.97 -9.61 -18.91
C TYR A 300 3.36 -10.44 -17.70
N ALA A 301 2.79 -11.65 -17.57
CA ALA A 301 3.12 -12.56 -16.47
C ALA A 301 4.62 -12.90 -16.46
N ALA A 302 5.23 -13.16 -17.61
CA ALA A 302 6.67 -13.41 -17.70
C ALA A 302 7.52 -12.21 -17.21
N THR A 303 7.05 -10.97 -17.39
CA THR A 303 7.75 -9.78 -16.87
C THR A 303 7.58 -9.57 -15.37
N VAL A 304 6.47 -10.05 -14.78
CA VAL A 304 6.20 -9.94 -13.34
C VAL A 304 6.89 -11.04 -12.53
N ALA A 305 7.08 -12.24 -13.09
CA ALA A 305 7.69 -13.37 -12.38
C ALA A 305 9.03 -13.06 -11.67
N PRO A 306 10.00 -12.33 -12.26
CA PRO A 306 11.22 -11.95 -11.57
C PRO A 306 11.01 -11.05 -10.34
N LEU A 307 9.92 -10.28 -10.28
CA LEU A 307 9.57 -9.47 -9.11
C LEU A 307 9.07 -10.35 -7.96
N ILE A 308 8.33 -11.41 -8.29
CA ILE A 308 7.86 -12.43 -7.33
C ILE A 308 9.06 -13.19 -6.76
N ASP A 309 9.93 -13.70 -7.63
CA ASP A 309 11.15 -14.41 -7.25
C ASP A 309 12.03 -13.54 -6.36
N ARG A 310 12.13 -12.24 -6.65
CA ARG A 310 12.86 -11.28 -5.82
C ARG A 310 12.26 -11.15 -4.42
N ALA A 311 10.93 -11.09 -4.30
CA ALA A 311 10.28 -10.98 -3.00
C ALA A 311 10.54 -12.21 -2.12
N HIS A 312 10.42 -13.42 -2.70
CA HIS A 312 10.77 -14.66 -2.00
C HIS A 312 12.26 -14.76 -1.68
N GLY A 313 13.15 -14.44 -2.63
CA GLY A 313 14.59 -14.49 -2.40
C GLY A 313 15.06 -13.52 -1.30
N LEU A 314 14.37 -12.38 -1.11
CA LEU A 314 14.61 -11.48 0.02
C LEU A 314 14.21 -12.12 1.35
N LEU A 315 13.08 -12.83 1.41
CA LEU A 315 12.66 -13.57 2.61
C LEU A 315 13.62 -14.71 2.94
N ASP A 316 14.04 -15.48 1.95
CA ASP A 316 15.03 -16.56 2.12
C ASP A 316 16.36 -16.04 2.67
N MET A 317 16.81 -14.87 2.18
CA MET A 317 18.03 -14.22 2.64
C MET A 317 17.90 -13.69 4.08
N LEU A 318 16.76 -13.07 4.41
CA LEU A 318 16.54 -12.46 5.72
C LEU A 318 16.40 -13.51 6.82
N GLY A 319 15.72 -14.63 6.52
CA GLY A 319 15.42 -15.70 7.46
C GLY A 319 14.68 -15.18 8.71
N GLY A 320 14.80 -15.93 9.81
CA GLY A 320 14.17 -15.60 11.09
C GLY A 320 13.38 -16.77 11.67
N ASP A 321 12.39 -16.46 12.49
CA ASP A 321 11.40 -17.43 12.98
C ASP A 321 10.72 -18.15 11.79
N PRO A 322 10.83 -19.49 11.70
CA PRO A 322 10.36 -20.24 10.53
C PRO A 322 8.86 -20.11 10.27
N ASP A 323 8.04 -19.96 11.32
CA ASP A 323 6.60 -19.83 11.17
C ASP A 323 6.25 -18.47 10.57
N CYS A 324 6.83 -17.39 11.09
CA CYS A 324 6.60 -16.04 10.58
C CYS A 324 7.12 -15.88 9.14
N VAL A 325 8.31 -16.41 8.83
CA VAL A 325 8.86 -16.38 7.46
C VAL A 325 7.94 -17.15 6.50
N ARG A 326 7.47 -18.34 6.88
CA ARG A 326 6.53 -19.11 6.06
C ARG A 326 5.23 -18.36 5.79
N GLU A 327 4.66 -17.67 6.79
CA GLU A 327 3.49 -16.82 6.57
C GLU A 327 3.81 -15.62 5.66
N LEU A 328 5.01 -15.03 5.73
CA LEU A 328 5.41 -13.96 4.81
C LEU A 328 5.49 -14.45 3.36
N HIS A 329 6.00 -15.66 3.11
CA HIS A 329 5.92 -16.27 1.77
C HIS A 329 4.46 -16.40 1.32
N ARG A 330 3.56 -16.87 2.21
CA ARG A 330 2.13 -16.95 1.88
C ARG A 330 1.48 -15.60 1.62
N VAL A 331 1.97 -14.52 2.23
CA VAL A 331 1.50 -13.15 1.93
C VAL A 331 1.89 -12.74 0.51
N VAL A 332 3.13 -13.06 0.08
CA VAL A 332 3.54 -12.86 -1.32
C VAL A 332 2.65 -13.70 -2.24
N ASP A 333 2.49 -14.98 -1.95
CA ASP A 333 1.71 -15.93 -2.74
C ASP A 333 0.24 -15.50 -2.87
N GLY A 334 -0.38 -15.16 -1.74
CA GLY A 334 -1.77 -14.70 -1.69
C GLY A 334 -1.97 -13.36 -2.40
N THR A 335 -0.94 -12.50 -2.44
CA THR A 335 -0.99 -11.26 -3.20
C THR A 335 -1.03 -11.56 -4.70
N VAL A 336 -0.12 -12.39 -5.21
CA VAL A 336 0.05 -12.63 -6.65
C VAL A 336 -0.91 -13.68 -7.21
N GLY A 337 -1.50 -14.55 -6.37
CA GLY A 337 -2.51 -15.52 -6.77
C GLY A 337 -3.80 -14.92 -7.34
N HIS A 338 -3.93 -13.59 -7.29
CA HIS A 338 -5.00 -12.82 -7.91
C HIS A 338 -4.68 -12.30 -9.32
N LEU A 339 -3.46 -12.52 -9.83
CA LEU A 339 -3.11 -12.20 -11.21
C LEU A 339 -3.66 -13.29 -12.16
N PRO A 340 -4.34 -12.93 -13.28
CA PRO A 340 -4.76 -13.91 -14.26
C PRO A 340 -3.54 -14.71 -14.75
N ARG A 341 -3.65 -16.05 -14.74
CA ARG A 341 -2.61 -17.04 -15.10
C ARG A 341 -1.43 -17.21 -14.14
N PHE A 342 -1.51 -16.68 -12.91
CA PHE A 342 -0.66 -17.12 -11.79
C PHE A 342 -1.42 -17.95 -10.74
N PRO A 343 -2.11 -19.06 -11.09
CA PRO A 343 -2.47 -20.01 -10.06
C PRO A 343 -1.15 -20.61 -9.55
N LEU A 344 -0.64 -20.08 -8.44
CA LEU A 344 0.43 -20.73 -7.70
C LEU A 344 -0.06 -22.14 -7.40
N ALA A 345 0.65 -23.14 -7.92
CA ALA A 345 0.37 -24.52 -7.63
C ALA A 345 0.49 -24.70 -6.12
N VAL A 346 -0.64 -24.91 -5.45
CA VAL A 346 -0.68 -25.30 -4.05
C VAL A 346 0.03 -26.65 -3.97
N ALA A 347 1.21 -26.66 -3.33
CA ALA A 347 1.89 -27.87 -2.88
C ALA A 347 1.82 -27.95 -1.36
#